data_AF-A0A498DLS6-F1
#
_entry.id   AF-A0A498DLS6-F1
#
_cell.length_a   1.000
_cell.length_b   1.000
_cell.length_c   1.000
_cell.angle_alpha   90.00
_cell.angle_beta   90.00
_cell.angle_gamma   90.00
#
_symmetry.space_group_name_H-M   'P 1'
#
loop_
_entity.id
_entity.type
_entity.pdbx_description
1 polymer ?
#
loop_
_entity_poly.entity_id
_entity_poly.type
_entity_poly.pdbx_seq_one_letter_code
_entity_poly.pdbx_strand_id
1 'polypeptide(L)'
;MNLKSLFENKKVLSTGGVDSHTVEQAESKLSFTMPIDYKELLLNYGAISVGSHEIAALGVNGYLNVVELTLKERALAKNQLDNYIVIENLATEGLLIVLDEEGQVYEYENNTIEKIYSDFKAYLKEEVL
;
A
#
# COMPACT_ATOMS: atom_id res chain seq x y z
N MET A 1 -6.89 -13.22 -11.47
CA MET A 1 -5.73 -12.56 -12.10
C MET A 1 -4.68 -12.36 -11.01
N ASN A 2 -3.40 -12.64 -11.30
CA ASN A 2 -2.29 -12.44 -10.36
C ASN A 2 -1.49 -11.19 -10.75
N LEU A 3 -0.62 -10.69 -9.85
CA LEU A 3 0.12 -9.45 -10.11
C LEU A 3 1.10 -9.60 -11.28
N LYS A 4 1.66 -10.80 -11.46
CA LYS A 4 2.54 -11.07 -12.61
C LYS A 4 1.86 -10.77 -13.95
N SER A 5 0.65 -11.28 -14.16
CA SER A 5 -0.12 -11.01 -15.38
C SER A 5 -0.55 -9.55 -15.51
N LEU A 6 -0.71 -8.86 -14.37
CA LEU A 6 -1.12 -7.46 -14.33
C LEU A 6 0.03 -6.51 -14.73
N PHE A 7 1.26 -6.82 -14.33
CA PHE A 7 2.45 -6.03 -14.68
C PHE A 7 3.10 -6.42 -16.02
N GLU A 8 2.60 -7.47 -16.67
CA GLU A 8 3.14 -7.94 -17.93
C GLU A 8 3.02 -6.86 -19.03
N ASN A 9 4.13 -6.59 -19.73
CA ASN A 9 4.26 -5.53 -20.73
C ASN A 9 4.04 -4.09 -20.22
N LYS A 10 4.02 -3.87 -18.90
CA LYS A 10 3.95 -2.55 -18.27
C LYS A 10 5.35 -2.08 -17.83
N LYS A 11 5.57 -0.76 -17.83
CA LYS A 11 6.81 -0.16 -17.30
C LYS A 11 6.68 0.04 -15.80
N VAL A 12 6.95 -1.02 -15.03
CA VAL A 12 6.92 -1.00 -13.57
C VAL A 12 8.35 -1.00 -13.04
N LEU A 13 8.72 0.03 -12.30
CA LEU A 13 9.96 0.03 -11.51
C LEU A 13 9.64 -0.62 -10.16
N SER A 14 10.53 -1.48 -9.70
CA SER A 14 10.32 -2.29 -8.49
C SER A 14 11.62 -2.37 -7.70
N THR A 15 11.51 -2.36 -6.36
CA THR A 15 12.68 -2.48 -5.47
C THR A 15 13.10 -3.92 -5.20
N GLY A 16 12.31 -4.89 -5.68
CA GLY A 16 12.45 -6.30 -5.34
C GLY A 16 11.70 -6.63 -4.05
N GLY A 17 11.14 -7.84 -4.01
CA GLY A 17 10.38 -8.31 -2.85
C GLY A 17 11.23 -8.63 -1.62
N VAL A 18 10.54 -8.82 -0.50
CA VAL A 18 11.13 -9.23 0.80
C VAL A 18 10.74 -10.68 1.15
N ASP A 19 11.41 -11.26 2.14
CA ASP A 19 11.02 -12.57 2.67
C ASP A 19 9.74 -12.50 3.53
N SER A 20 9.12 -13.66 3.76
CA SER A 20 7.89 -13.76 4.56
C SER A 20 8.09 -13.33 6.01
N HIS A 21 9.29 -13.54 6.57
CA HIS A 21 9.59 -13.12 7.94
C HIS A 21 9.53 -11.60 8.10
N THR A 22 10.01 -10.85 7.10
CA THR A 22 9.92 -9.40 7.06
C THR A 22 8.47 -8.92 7.00
N VAL A 23 7.61 -9.64 6.27
CA VAL A 23 6.16 -9.36 6.24
C VAL A 23 5.53 -9.61 7.61
N GLU A 24 5.81 -10.75 8.25
CA GLU A 24 5.28 -11.07 9.60
C GLU A 24 5.70 -10.02 10.65
N GLN A 25 6.95 -9.54 10.58
CA GLN A 25 7.42 -8.46 11.44
C GLN A 25 6.67 -7.15 11.19
N ALA A 26 6.37 -6.83 9.94
CA ALA A 26 5.59 -5.64 9.60
C ALA A 26 4.14 -5.74 10.09
N GLU A 27 3.50 -6.91 9.90
CA GLU A 27 2.16 -7.20 10.41
C GLU A 27 2.10 -7.04 11.94
N SER A 28 3.09 -7.59 12.64
CA SER A 28 3.19 -7.46 14.10
C SER A 28 3.40 -6.00 14.54
N LYS A 29 4.27 -5.24 13.87
CA LYS A 29 4.52 -3.82 14.20
C LYS A 29 3.30 -2.94 13.98
N LEU A 30 2.54 -3.22 12.92
CA LEU A 30 1.34 -2.47 12.56
C LEU A 30 0.08 -2.96 13.26
N SER A 31 0.13 -4.12 13.93
CA SER A 31 -1.06 -4.83 14.43
C SER A 31 -2.13 -4.96 13.35
N PHE A 32 -1.70 -5.37 12.16
CA PHE A 32 -2.51 -5.40 10.94
C PHE A 32 -2.10 -6.59 10.07
N THR A 33 -3.07 -7.33 9.53
CA THR A 33 -2.86 -8.45 8.62
C THR A 33 -2.82 -7.97 7.17
N MET A 34 -1.69 -8.16 6.50
CA MET A 34 -1.54 -7.75 5.09
C MET A 34 -2.48 -8.57 4.19
N PRO A 35 -3.34 -7.92 3.39
CA PRO A 35 -4.26 -8.61 2.49
C PRO A 35 -3.49 -9.42 1.45
N ILE A 36 -4.10 -10.51 0.98
CA ILE A 36 -3.40 -11.53 0.17
C ILE A 36 -2.72 -10.96 -1.09
N ASP A 37 -3.40 -10.04 -1.78
CA ASP A 37 -2.89 -9.44 -3.02
C ASP A 37 -1.77 -8.43 -2.73
N TYR A 38 -1.87 -7.66 -1.65
CA TYR A 38 -0.78 -6.78 -1.23
C TYR A 38 0.43 -7.58 -0.72
N LYS A 39 0.19 -8.70 -0.04
CA LYS A 39 1.24 -9.64 0.37
C LYS A 39 1.98 -10.23 -0.85
N GLU A 40 1.27 -10.52 -1.95
CA GLU A 40 1.90 -10.90 -3.23
C GLU A 40 2.82 -9.78 -3.73
N LEU A 41 2.42 -8.50 -3.61
CA LEU A 41 3.26 -7.36 -3.98
C LEU A 41 4.52 -7.29 -3.11
N LEU A 42 4.38 -7.37 -1.79
CA LEU A 42 5.50 -7.31 -0.84
C LEU A 42 6.55 -8.40 -1.09
N LEU A 43 6.10 -9.64 -1.35
CA LEU A 43 6.99 -10.80 -1.49
C LEU A 43 7.70 -10.86 -2.84
N ASN A 44 7.12 -10.30 -3.90
CA ASN A 44 7.65 -10.46 -5.26
C ASN A 44 8.22 -9.17 -5.86
N TYR A 45 7.69 -8.02 -5.46
CA TYR A 45 7.98 -6.73 -6.12
C TYR A 45 8.47 -5.66 -5.13
N GLY A 46 8.12 -5.75 -3.85
CA GLY A 46 8.42 -4.66 -2.91
C GLY A 46 7.71 -3.39 -3.33
N ALA A 47 8.37 -2.23 -3.17
CA ALA A 47 7.79 -0.97 -3.56
C ALA A 47 7.82 -0.84 -5.08
N ILE A 48 6.78 -0.24 -5.66
CA ILE A 48 6.71 -0.05 -7.10
C ILE A 48 6.47 1.41 -7.46
N SER A 49 6.98 1.81 -8.61
CA SER A 49 6.70 3.10 -9.22
C SER A 49 6.25 2.92 -10.66
N VAL A 50 5.12 3.55 -11.00
CA VAL A 50 4.50 3.52 -12.33
C VAL A 50 3.99 4.93 -12.65
N GLY A 51 4.60 5.60 -13.62
CA GLY A 51 4.21 6.97 -13.96
C GLY A 51 4.38 7.91 -12.77
N SER A 52 3.28 8.50 -12.29
CA SER A 52 3.23 9.37 -11.11
C SER A 52 2.90 8.64 -9.81
N HIS A 53 2.61 7.34 -9.86
CA HIS A 53 2.23 6.55 -8.70
C HIS A 53 3.44 5.87 -8.07
N GLU A 54 3.47 5.88 -6.73
CA GLU A 54 4.49 5.24 -5.92
C GLU A 54 3.80 4.43 -4.82
N ILE A 55 3.71 3.11 -5.02
CA ILE A 55 3.15 2.20 -4.02
C ILE A 55 4.21 1.91 -2.97
N ALA A 56 3.98 2.43 -1.77
CA ALA A 56 4.78 2.12 -0.58
C ALA A 56 4.71 0.63 -0.27
N ALA A 57 5.81 0.07 0.25
CA ALA A 57 5.94 -1.35 0.54
C ALA A 57 7.08 -1.62 1.54
N LEU A 58 7.56 -2.86 1.61
CA LEU A 58 8.71 -3.27 2.41
C LEU A 58 9.99 -3.34 1.56
N GLY A 59 11.14 -3.43 2.23
CA GLY A 59 12.45 -3.53 1.57
C GLY A 59 13.08 -2.18 1.19
N VAL A 60 12.40 -1.08 1.55
CA VAL A 60 12.84 0.31 1.38
C VAL A 60 12.76 1.05 2.71
N ASN A 61 13.32 2.25 2.80
CA ASN A 61 13.24 3.11 4.00
C ASN A 61 12.54 4.43 3.67
N GLY A 62 12.11 5.18 4.69
CA GLY A 62 11.53 6.51 4.52
C GLY A 62 10.09 6.49 4.01
N TYR A 63 9.73 7.48 3.18
CA TYR A 63 8.33 7.72 2.78
C TYR A 63 7.70 6.57 1.98
N LEU A 64 8.51 5.74 1.33
CA LEU A 64 8.06 4.59 0.54
C LEU A 64 8.01 3.30 1.37
N ASN A 65 8.47 3.32 2.63
CA ASN A 65 8.32 2.20 3.54
C ASN A 65 6.90 2.21 4.13
N VAL A 66 6.10 1.18 3.85
CA VAL A 66 4.70 1.09 4.30
C VAL A 66 4.56 1.16 5.82
N VAL A 67 5.50 0.61 6.58
CA VAL A 67 5.45 0.63 8.05
C VAL A 67 5.74 2.04 8.57
N GLU A 68 6.81 2.67 8.09
CA GLU A 68 7.17 4.03 8.49
C GLU A 68 6.09 5.04 8.08
N LEU A 69 5.60 4.94 6.84
CA LEU A 69 4.52 5.79 6.32
C LEU A 69 3.24 5.61 7.13
N THR A 70 2.79 4.36 7.34
CA THR A 70 1.56 4.08 8.09
C THR A 70 1.64 4.59 9.53
N LEU A 71 2.74 4.32 10.24
CA LEU A 71 2.89 4.78 11.62
C LEU A 71 2.90 6.31 11.72
N LYS A 72 3.58 6.98 10.77
CA LYS A 72 3.61 8.44 10.70
C LYS A 72 2.20 9.01 10.51
N GLU A 73 1.45 8.51 9.53
CA GLU A 73 0.13 9.06 9.20
C GLU A 73 -0.94 8.67 10.25
N ARG A 74 -0.88 7.47 10.84
CA ARG A 74 -1.73 7.10 11.99
C ARG A 74 -1.58 8.07 13.17
N ALA A 75 -0.35 8.52 13.46
CA ALA A 75 -0.10 9.49 14.51
C ALA A 75 -0.76 10.86 14.25
N LEU A 76 -1.01 11.20 12.98
CA LEU A 76 -1.65 12.45 12.55
C LEU A 76 -3.18 12.32 12.46
N ALA A 77 -3.69 11.14 12.11
CA ALA A 77 -5.09 10.88 11.76
C ALA A 77 -6.03 10.63 12.96
N LYS A 78 -5.63 10.94 14.21
CA LYS A 78 -6.46 10.82 15.43
C LYS A 78 -7.22 9.47 15.51
N ASN A 79 -6.52 8.36 15.25
CA ASN A 79 -7.03 6.98 15.29
C ASN A 79 -7.95 6.57 14.11
N GLN A 80 -8.23 7.44 13.14
CA GLN A 80 -9.08 7.08 11.99
C GLN A 80 -8.43 6.04 11.06
N LEU A 81 -7.11 5.93 11.08
CA LEU A 81 -6.34 5.01 10.25
C LEU A 81 -5.85 3.75 10.99
N ASP A 82 -6.35 3.48 12.20
CA ASP A 82 -5.87 2.35 13.02
C ASP A 82 -6.12 0.98 12.36
N ASN A 83 -7.20 0.87 11.60
CA ASN A 83 -7.57 -0.35 10.87
C ASN A 83 -7.06 -0.37 9.42
N TYR A 84 -6.15 0.53 9.07
CA TYR A 84 -5.68 0.68 7.69
C TYR A 84 -4.17 0.79 7.61
N ILE A 85 -3.61 0.43 6.46
CA ILE A 85 -2.22 0.75 6.08
C ILE A 85 -2.23 1.80 4.98
N VAL A 86 -1.25 2.70 4.98
CA VAL A 86 -1.10 3.71 3.95
C VAL A 86 -0.20 3.17 2.85
N ILE A 87 -0.74 3.04 1.64
CA ILE A 87 -0.02 2.50 0.49
C ILE A 87 0.44 3.59 -0.48
N GLU A 88 -0.19 4.76 -0.49
CA GLU A 88 0.29 5.93 -1.21
C GLU A 88 0.04 7.21 -0.42
N ASN A 89 0.95 8.17 -0.57
CA ASN A 89 0.74 9.55 -0.15
C ASN A 89 0.86 10.44 -1.39
N LEU A 90 -0.25 11.02 -1.84
CA LEU A 90 -0.32 11.75 -3.11
C LEU A 90 0.20 13.20 -3.01
N ALA A 91 0.88 13.54 -1.90
CA ALA A 91 1.57 14.81 -1.65
C ALA A 91 0.72 16.08 -1.86
N THR A 92 -0.61 15.93 -1.89
CA THR A 92 -1.59 16.98 -2.10
C THR A 92 -2.51 16.99 -0.89
N GLU A 93 -2.46 18.05 -0.07
CA GLU A 93 -3.40 18.31 1.04
C GLU A 93 -3.65 17.15 2.03
N GLY A 94 -2.70 16.22 2.17
CA GLY A 94 -2.86 15.07 3.05
C GLY A 94 -3.73 13.94 2.49
N LEU A 95 -3.91 13.92 1.17
CA LEU A 95 -4.58 12.85 0.44
C LEU A 95 -3.76 11.56 0.48
N LEU A 96 -4.33 10.52 1.07
CA LEU A 96 -3.72 9.21 1.23
C LEU A 96 -4.59 8.14 0.56
N ILE A 97 -3.92 7.12 -0.01
CA ILE A 97 -4.59 5.89 -0.41
C ILE A 97 -4.24 4.82 0.62
N VAL A 98 -5.27 4.16 1.15
CA VAL A 98 -5.14 3.21 2.27
C VAL A 98 -5.83 1.88 1.98
N LEU A 99 -5.34 0.81 2.59
CA LEU A 99 -5.91 -0.55 2.51
C LEU A 99 -6.42 -1.02 3.86
N ASP A 100 -7.54 -1.75 3.87
CA ASP A 100 -7.96 -2.58 5.01
C ASP A 100 -7.41 -4.01 4.92
N GLU A 101 -7.65 -4.84 5.94
CA GLU A 101 -7.15 -6.22 6.01
C GLU A 101 -7.81 -7.14 4.96
N GLU A 102 -8.99 -6.76 4.45
CA GLU A 102 -9.68 -7.43 3.36
C GLU A 102 -9.12 -7.04 1.97
N GLY A 103 -8.27 -6.02 1.91
CA GLY A 103 -7.65 -5.52 0.68
C GLY A 103 -8.52 -4.54 -0.10
N GLN A 104 -9.57 -4.00 0.51
CA GLN A 104 -10.35 -2.91 -0.05
C GLN A 104 -9.56 -1.61 0.04
N VAL A 105 -9.77 -0.73 -0.93
CA VAL A 105 -8.97 0.48 -1.10
C VAL A 105 -9.83 1.69 -0.81
N TYR A 106 -9.28 2.60 -0.02
CA TYR A 106 -9.95 3.81 0.42
C TYR A 106 -9.09 5.03 0.15
N GLU A 107 -9.76 6.13 -0.10
CA GLU A 107 -9.19 7.46 -0.06
C GLU A 107 -9.40 8.03 1.34
N TYR A 108 -8.32 8.58 1.93
CA TYR A 108 -8.39 9.35 3.16
C TYR A 108 -7.97 10.79 2.88
N GLU A 109 -8.89 11.72 3.15
CA GLU A 109 -8.65 13.15 3.01
C GLU A 109 -9.51 13.92 4.04
N ASN A 110 -8.98 14.98 4.62
CA ASN A 110 -9.75 15.90 5.47
C ASN A 110 -10.51 15.21 6.63
N ASN A 111 -9.97 14.12 7.19
CA ASN A 111 -10.59 13.27 8.21
C ASN A 111 -11.81 12.47 7.74
N THR A 112 -11.98 12.30 6.43
CA THR A 112 -12.98 11.42 5.82
C THR A 112 -12.28 10.22 5.21
N ILE A 113 -12.92 9.05 5.26
CA ILE A 113 -12.44 7.84 4.60
C ILE A 113 -13.54 7.31 3.69
N GLU A 114 -13.24 7.19 2.41
CA GLU A 114 -14.20 6.77 1.39
C GLU A 114 -13.67 5.57 0.62
N LYS A 115 -14.47 4.52 0.51
CA LYS A 115 -14.09 3.34 -0.27
C LYS A 115 -14.13 3.67 -1.75
N ILE A 116 -13.02 3.45 -2.44
CA ILE A 116 -12.88 3.72 -3.88
C ILE A 116 -12.78 2.43 -4.71
N TYR A 117 -12.17 1.37 -4.18
CA TYR A 117 -12.13 0.05 -4.84
C TYR A 117 -12.43 -1.08 -3.86
N SER A 118 -12.98 -2.18 -4.39
CA SER A 118 -13.30 -3.37 -3.58
C SER A 118 -12.12 -4.32 -3.39
N ASP A 119 -11.04 -4.17 -4.17
CA ASP A 119 -9.81 -4.94 -4.04
C ASP A 119 -8.59 -4.18 -4.60
N PHE A 120 -7.41 -4.47 -4.04
CA PHE A 120 -6.15 -3.84 -4.41
C PHE A 120 -5.76 -4.03 -5.88
N LYS A 121 -6.11 -5.17 -6.49
CA LYS A 121 -5.77 -5.42 -7.91
C LYS A 121 -6.61 -4.57 -8.85
N ALA A 122 -7.88 -4.30 -8.50
CA ALA A 122 -8.72 -3.38 -9.25
C ALA A 122 -8.11 -1.97 -9.23
N TYR A 123 -7.68 -1.49 -8.07
CA TYR A 123 -6.98 -0.21 -7.94
C TYR A 123 -5.72 -0.14 -8.81
N LEU A 124 -4.84 -1.14 -8.70
CA LEU A 124 -3.63 -1.19 -9.53
C LEU A 124 -3.97 -1.16 -11.03
N LYS A 125 -4.99 -1.90 -11.46
CA LYS A 125 -5.36 -2.02 -12.87
C LYS A 125 -6.00 -0.76 -13.44
N GLU A 126 -6.87 -0.12 -12.66
CA GLU A 126 -7.73 0.95 -13.15
C GLU A 126 -7.13 2.34 -12.94
N GLU A 127 -6.32 2.52 -11.89
CA GLU A 127 -5.72 3.82 -11.55
C GLU A 127 -4.21 3.87 -11.83
N VAL A 128 -3.46 2.81 -11.49
CA VAL A 128 -1.99 2.86 -11.47
C VAL A 128 -1.32 2.48 -12.81
N LEU A 129 -1.94 1.61 -13.63
CA LEU A 129 -1.25 0.90 -14.75
C LEU A 129 -1.64 1.28 -16.19
#